data_AF-A0A919GGT1-F1
#
_entry.id   AF-A0A919GGT1-F1
#
_cell.length_a   1.000
_cell.length_b   1.000
_cell.length_c   1.000
_cell.angle_alpha   90.00
_cell.angle_beta   90.00
_cell.angle_gamma   90.00
#
_symmetry.space_group_name_H-M   'P 1'
#
loop_
_entity.id
_entity.type
_entity.pdbx_description
1 polymer ?
#
loop_
_entity_poly.entity_id
_entity_poly.type
_entity_poly.pdbx_seq_one_letter_code
_entity_poly.pdbx_strand_id
1 'polypeptide(L)'
;MRCGRPVRCDGPAPPGAGPVPAPAGYRGRYPAGTIGAMPALNIEYTEHELAAIRAAAAADGKSVKAYVHDLSVREQQRRTFVDHAVAFWNEHVEEFDAAFPEDAPPARPAAA
;
A
#
# COMPACT_ATOMS: atom_id res chain seq x y z
N MET A 1 -24.88 18.85 -39.23
CA MET A 1 -24.62 17.43 -39.57
C MET A 1 -23.50 17.33 -40.59
N ARG A 2 -22.33 16.84 -40.19
CA ARG A 2 -21.54 15.82 -40.91
C ARG A 2 -20.31 15.49 -40.07
N CYS A 3 -20.37 14.33 -39.42
CA CYS A 3 -19.29 13.72 -38.66
C CYS A 3 -18.21 13.21 -39.63
N GLY A 4 -16.99 13.73 -39.50
CA GLY A 4 -15.81 13.31 -40.27
C GLY A 4 -15.13 12.11 -39.65
N ARG A 5 -15.55 10.92 -40.07
CA ARG A 5 -14.83 9.63 -40.24
C ARG A 5 -13.42 9.47 -39.62
N PRO A 6 -13.14 8.38 -38.87
CA PRO A 6 -11.79 8.09 -38.37
C PRO A 6 -10.85 7.76 -39.53
N VAL A 7 -9.68 8.39 -39.54
CA VAL A 7 -8.61 8.10 -40.49
C VAL A 7 -8.08 6.71 -40.17
N ARG A 8 -8.39 5.72 -41.02
CA ARG A 8 -7.65 4.45 -41.01
C ARG A 8 -6.25 4.74 -41.50
N CYS A 9 -5.25 4.44 -40.68
CA CYS A 9 -3.85 4.40 -41.08
C CYS A 9 -3.60 3.14 -41.93
N ASP A 10 -4.22 3.06 -43.12
CA ASP A 10 -3.92 2.05 -44.15
C ASP A 10 -2.90 2.63 -45.14
N GLY A 11 -1.79 3.17 -44.62
CA GLY A 11 -0.65 3.62 -45.43
C GLY A 11 0.42 2.52 -45.45
N PRO A 12 1.03 2.21 -46.61
CA PRO A 12 2.14 1.26 -46.66
C PRO A 12 3.28 1.76 -45.77
N ALA A 13 3.81 0.88 -44.92
CA ALA A 13 4.93 1.18 -44.04
C ALA A 13 6.10 1.77 -44.85
N PRO A 14 6.76 2.85 -44.37
CA PRO A 14 7.88 3.43 -45.07
C PRO A 14 9.01 2.40 -45.22
N PRO A 15 9.64 2.29 -46.41
CA PRO A 15 10.76 1.38 -46.61
C PRO A 15 11.93 1.84 -45.74
N GLY A 16 12.23 1.07 -44.68
CA GLY A 16 13.29 1.39 -43.72
C GLY A 16 12.91 1.20 -42.25
N ALA A 17 11.64 0.96 -41.92
CA ALA A 17 11.22 0.58 -40.57
C ALA A 17 11.56 -0.89 -40.26
N GLY A 18 12.84 -1.23 -40.26
CA GLY A 18 13.31 -2.44 -39.59
C GLY A 18 13.03 -2.34 -38.08
N PRO A 19 12.94 -3.47 -37.37
CA PRO A 19 12.82 -3.46 -35.91
C PRO A 19 13.96 -2.62 -35.33
N VAL A 20 13.61 -1.57 -34.57
CA VAL A 20 14.59 -0.75 -33.87
C VAL A 20 15.40 -1.70 -32.97
N PRO A 21 16.71 -1.83 -33.16
CA PRO A 21 17.51 -2.66 -32.27
C PRO A 21 17.43 -2.05 -30.87
N ALA A 22 17.01 -2.85 -29.89
CA ALA A 22 17.07 -2.44 -28.49
C ALA A 22 18.51 -1.98 -28.19
N PRO A 23 18.70 -0.85 -27.49
CA PRO A 23 20.05 -0.38 -27.18
C PRO A 23 20.80 -1.47 -26.42
N ALA A 24 21.96 -1.87 -26.97
CA ALA A 24 22.88 -2.81 -26.35
C ALA A 24 23.33 -2.22 -25.01
N GLY A 25 22.66 -2.63 -23.93
CA GLY A 25 22.89 -2.05 -22.61
C GLY A 25 21.69 -2.12 -21.66
N TYR A 26 20.46 -2.35 -22.14
CA TYR A 26 19.31 -2.60 -21.26
C TYR A 26 19.30 -4.04 -20.73
N ARG A 27 20.43 -4.48 -20.13
CA ARG A 27 20.44 -5.61 -19.20
C ARG A 27 19.89 -5.07 -17.89
N GLY A 28 18.57 -5.13 -17.77
CA GLY A 28 17.83 -4.80 -16.57
C GLY A 28 18.48 -5.44 -15.35
N ARG A 29 18.95 -4.57 -14.47
CA ARG A 29 19.42 -4.80 -13.11
C ARG A 29 18.25 -5.32 -12.26
N TYR A 30 17.82 -6.55 -12.50
CA TYR A 30 16.97 -7.26 -11.54
C TYR A 30 17.82 -8.41 -10.99
N PRO A 31 18.19 -8.38 -9.69
CA PRO A 31 18.93 -9.49 -9.10
C PRO A 31 18.10 -10.77 -9.24
N ALA A 32 18.74 -11.84 -9.70
CA ALA A 32 18.17 -13.17 -9.81
C ALA A 32 17.79 -13.67 -8.41
N GLY A 33 16.55 -13.37 -7.98
CA GLY A 33 16.07 -13.73 -6.64
C GLY A 33 14.60 -13.38 -6.37
N THR A 34 13.96 -12.52 -7.17
CA THR A 34 12.55 -12.15 -6.96
C THR A 34 11.60 -12.87 -7.91
N ILE A 35 11.55 -14.21 -7.83
CA ILE A 35 10.37 -14.97 -8.25
C ILE A 35 9.93 -15.85 -7.07
N GLY A 36 9.82 -15.25 -5.88
CA GLY A 36 8.79 -15.69 -4.95
C GLY A 36 7.49 -15.10 -5.48
N ALA A 37 6.63 -15.92 -6.08
CA ALA A 37 5.36 -15.47 -6.63
C ALA A 37 4.56 -14.74 -5.54
N MET A 38 4.46 -13.39 -5.62
CA MET A 38 3.50 -12.69 -4.78
C MET A 38 2.11 -13.16 -5.21
N PRO A 39 1.31 -13.75 -4.32
CA PRO A 39 -0.06 -14.12 -4.67
C PRO A 39 -0.78 -12.89 -5.20
N ALA A 40 -1.39 -13.03 -6.36
CA ALA A 40 -2.14 -11.95 -6.97
C ALA A 40 -3.46 -11.79 -6.21
N LEU A 41 -3.58 -10.68 -5.48
CA LEU A 41 -4.81 -10.25 -4.84
C LEU A 41 -5.47 -9.19 -5.72
N ASN A 42 -6.68 -9.47 -6.22
CA ASN A 42 -7.48 -8.46 -6.91
C ASN A 42 -8.29 -7.69 -5.87
N ILE A 43 -8.15 -6.36 -5.86
CA ILE A 43 -8.90 -5.47 -4.97
C ILE A 43 -9.61 -4.47 -5.86
N GLU A 44 -10.93 -4.38 -5.70
CA GLU A 44 -11.74 -3.40 -6.40
C GLU A 44 -11.77 -2.09 -5.61
N TYR A 45 -11.53 -0.99 -6.31
CA TYR A 45 -11.64 0.35 -5.78
C TYR A 45 -12.62 1.13 -6.62
N THR A 46 -13.41 1.97 -5.98
CA THR A 46 -14.11 3.02 -6.72
C THR A 46 -13.09 4.01 -7.29
N GLU A 47 -13.49 4.75 -8.34
CA GLU A 47 -12.61 5.75 -8.96
C GLU A 47 -12.15 6.82 -7.95
N HIS A 48 -13.04 7.21 -7.02
CA HIS A 48 -12.75 8.18 -5.98
C HIS A 48 -11.71 7.67 -4.97
N GLU A 49 -11.86 6.43 -4.49
CA GLU A 49 -10.88 5.82 -3.57
C GLU A 49 -9.52 5.66 -4.25
N LEU A 50 -9.51 5.26 -5.51
CA LEU A 50 -8.28 5.07 -6.26
C LEU A 50 -7.56 6.39 -6.54
N ALA A 51 -8.31 7.48 -6.77
CA ALA A 51 -7.75 8.82 -6.87
C ALA A 51 -7.11 9.27 -5.54
N ALA A 52 -7.78 9.04 -4.40
CA ALA A 52 -7.25 9.36 -3.09
C ALA A 52 -5.97 8.55 -2.77
N ILE A 53 -5.97 7.25 -3.08
CA ILE A 53 -4.79 6.38 -2.88
C ILE A 53 -3.62 6.84 -3.77
N ARG A 54 -3.89 7.21 -5.03
CA ARG A 54 -2.85 7.74 -5.93
C ARG A 54 -2.25 9.04 -5.39
N ALA A 55 -3.07 9.95 -4.89
CA ALA A 55 -2.62 11.21 -4.31
C ALA A 55 -1.74 10.96 -3.07
N ALA A 56 -2.16 10.06 -2.19
CA ALA A 56 -1.39 9.70 -1.00
C ALA A 56 -0.08 8.98 -1.34
N ALA A 57 -0.10 8.05 -2.29
CA ALA A 57 1.10 7.36 -2.76
C ALA A 57 2.10 8.33 -3.42
N ALA A 58 1.60 9.32 -4.16
CA ALA A 58 2.44 10.37 -4.76
C ALA A 58 3.08 11.27 -3.71
N ALA A 59 2.36 11.62 -2.63
CA ALA A 59 2.92 12.36 -1.50
C ALA A 59 4.06 11.60 -0.81
N ASP A 60 3.92 10.27 -0.70
CA ASP A 60 4.94 9.37 -0.15
C ASP A 60 6.06 9.01 -1.17
N GLY A 61 5.94 9.43 -2.44
CA GLY A 61 6.89 9.10 -3.51
C GLY A 61 6.91 7.62 -3.91
N LYS A 62 5.84 6.87 -3.63
CA LYS A 62 5.76 5.41 -3.83
C LYS A 62 4.81 5.06 -4.98
N SER A 63 5.01 3.87 -5.55
CA SER A 63 3.99 3.29 -6.43
C SER A 63 2.74 2.91 -5.63
N VAL A 64 1.55 2.97 -6.23
CA VAL A 64 0.29 2.60 -5.57
C VAL A 64 0.35 1.19 -4.98
N LYS A 65 0.94 0.23 -5.69
CA LYS A 65 1.10 -1.15 -5.22
C LYS A 65 1.98 -1.22 -3.96
N ALA A 66 3.11 -0.51 -3.95
CA ALA A 66 4.00 -0.47 -2.79
C ALA A 66 3.35 0.26 -1.61
N TYR A 67 2.65 1.36 -1.87
CA TYR A 67 1.94 2.13 -0.84
C TYR A 67 0.83 1.30 -0.17
N VAL A 68 0.01 0.59 -0.95
CA VAL A 68 -1.06 -0.28 -0.42
C VAL A 68 -0.46 -1.45 0.37
N HIS A 69 0.66 -2.02 -0.08
CA HIS A 69 1.37 -3.05 0.67
C HIS A 69 1.87 -2.54 2.03
N ASP A 70 2.54 -1.38 2.03
CA ASP A 70 3.08 -0.81 3.27
C ASP A 70 1.97 -0.44 4.26
N LEU A 71 0.84 0.07 3.76
CA LEU A 71 -0.34 0.37 4.57
C LEU A 71 -0.90 -0.87 5.26
N SER A 72 -1.06 -1.98 4.52
CA SER A 72 -1.63 -3.20 5.09
C SER A 72 -0.71 -3.84 6.13
N VAL A 73 0.61 -3.83 5.89
CA VAL A 73 1.61 -4.30 6.85
C VAL A 73 1.64 -3.41 8.09
N ARG A 74 1.62 -2.08 7.91
CA ARG A 74 1.61 -1.13 9.03
C ARG A 74 0.37 -1.29 9.90
N GLU A 75 -0.80 -1.50 9.29
CA GLU A 75 -2.04 -1.71 10.03
C GLU A 75 -2.01 -3.02 10.84
N GLN A 76 -1.45 -4.10 10.27
CA GLN A 76 -1.25 -5.35 11.00
C GLN A 76 -0.33 -5.14 12.22
N GLN A 77 0.81 -4.48 12.02
CA GLN A 77 1.75 -4.17 13.11
C GLN A 77 1.11 -3.29 14.18
N ARG A 78 0.30 -2.30 13.79
CA ARG A 78 -0.42 -1.43 14.72
C ARG A 78 -1.38 -2.23 15.59
N ARG A 79 -2.14 -3.17 15.01
CA ARG A 79 -3.06 -4.03 15.78
C ARG A 79 -2.30 -4.88 16.78
N THR A 80 -1.26 -5.57 16.33
CA THR A 80 -0.41 -6.37 17.22
C THR A 80 0.19 -5.53 18.35
N PHE A 81 0.67 -4.32 18.05
CA PHE A 81 1.18 -3.41 19.06
C PHE A 81 0.12 -3.00 20.08
N VAL A 82 -1.08 -2.63 19.62
CA VAL A 82 -2.20 -2.24 20.50
C VAL A 82 -2.63 -3.42 21.37
N ASP A 83 -2.77 -4.61 20.80
CA ASP A 83 -3.17 -5.80 21.54
C ASP A 83 -2.16 -6.13 22.64
N HIS A 84 -0.86 -6.06 22.34
CA HIS A 84 0.20 -6.25 23.34
C HIS A 84 0.22 -5.14 24.40
N ALA A 85 0.04 -3.88 23.99
CA ALA A 85 0.02 -2.75 24.92
C ALA A 85 -1.15 -2.84 25.89
N VAL A 86 -2.33 -3.25 25.42
CA VAL A 86 -3.51 -3.47 26.27
C VAL A 86 -3.29 -4.64 27.22
N ALA A 87 -2.73 -5.75 26.74
CA ALA A 87 -2.43 -6.90 27.59
C ALA A 87 -1.43 -6.53 28.70
N PHE A 88 -0.34 -5.85 28.34
CA PHE A 88 0.67 -5.38 29.27
C PHE A 88 0.08 -4.39 30.30
N TRP A 89 -0.70 -3.42 29.84
CA TRP A 89 -1.36 -2.47 30.73
C TRP A 89 -2.26 -3.18 31.75
N ASN A 90 -3.07 -4.12 31.30
CA ASN A 90 -3.98 -4.86 32.19
C ASN A 90 -3.23 -5.71 33.23
N GLU A 91 -2.05 -6.23 32.91
CA GLU A 91 -1.21 -6.98 33.85
C GLU A 91 -0.57 -6.07 34.90
N HIS A 92 -0.14 -4.86 34.51
CA HIS A 92 0.62 -3.96 35.38
C HIS A 92 -0.20 -2.84 36.01
N VAL A 93 -1.48 -2.72 35.70
CA VAL A 93 -2.31 -1.61 36.17
C VAL A 93 -2.40 -1.55 37.70
N GLU A 94 -2.47 -2.68 38.39
CA GLU A 94 -2.56 -2.71 39.85
C GLU A 94 -1.26 -2.25 40.51
N GLU A 95 -0.11 -2.64 39.95
CA GLU A 95 1.21 -2.17 40.39
C GLU A 95 1.37 -0.67 40.10
N PHE A 96 0.91 -0.20 38.95
CA PHE A 96 0.95 1.19 38.55
C PHE A 96 0.07 2.07 39.45
N ASP A 97 -1.19 1.67 39.68
CA ASP A 97 -2.13 2.39 40.55
C ASP A 97 -1.63 2.41 42.01
N ALA A 98 -0.91 1.37 42.47
CA ALA A 98 -0.28 1.35 43.79
C ALA A 98 0.97 2.26 43.88
N ALA A 99 1.71 2.42 42.77
CA ALA A 99 2.88 3.29 42.70
C ALA A 99 2.52 4.77 42.54
N PHE A 100 1.35 5.09 41.97
CA PHE A 100 0.82 6.44 41.77
C PHE A 100 -0.61 6.60 42.33
N PRO A 101 -0.79 6.54 43.66
CA PRO A 101 -2.13 6.56 44.27
C PRO A 101 -2.91 7.86 44.03
N GLU A 102 -2.24 8.99 43.81
CA GLU A 102 -2.84 10.30 43.57
C GLU A 102 -3.48 10.46 42.19
N ASP A 103 -3.00 9.70 41.20
CA ASP A 103 -3.48 9.71 39.81
C ASP A 103 -4.38 8.50 39.51
N ALA A 104 -4.56 7.60 40.49
CA ALA A 104 -5.40 6.43 40.34
C ALA A 104 -6.86 6.84 40.08
N PRO A 105 -7.51 6.29 39.04
CA PRO A 105 -8.90 6.61 38.75
C PRO A 105 -9.81 6.20 39.93
N PRO A 106 -10.88 6.96 40.22
CA PRO A 106 -11.85 6.56 41.24
C PRO A 106 -12.38 5.16 40.91
N ALA A 107 -12.40 4.28 41.93
CA ALA A 107 -12.61 2.84 41.80
C ALA A 107 -13.47 2.44 40.59
N ARG A 108 -12.84 1.73 39.64
CA ARG A 108 -13.49 1.24 38.43
C ARG A 108 -14.74 0.42 38.82
N PRO A 109 -15.93 0.68 38.27
CA PRO A 109 -17.08 -0.17 38.54
C PRO A 109 -16.75 -1.60 38.09
N ALA A 110 -16.96 -2.57 38.99
CA ALA A 110 -16.73 -3.98 38.70
C ALA A 110 -17.50 -4.37 37.44
N ALA A 111 -16.77 -4.87 36.43
CA ALA A 111 -17.37 -5.38 35.21
C ALA A 111 -18.26 -6.58 35.59
N ALA A 112 -19.56 -6.46 35.28
CA ALA A 112 -20.55 -7.51 35.39
C ALA A 112 -20.57 -8.39 34.13
#